data_AF-A0AAW9EHM7-F1
#
_entry.id   AF-A0AAW9EHM7-F1
#
_cell.length_a   1.000
_cell.length_b   1.000
_cell.length_c   1.000
_cell.angle_alpha   90.00
_cell.angle_beta   90.00
_cell.angle_gamma   90.00
#
_symmetry.space_group_name_H-M   'P 1'
#
loop_
_entity.id
_entity.type
_entity.pdbx_description
1 polymer ?
#
loop_
_entity_poly.entity_id
_entity_poly.type
_entity_poly.pdbx_seq_one_letter_code
_entity_poly.pdbx_strand_id
1 'polypeptide(L)' 'YELTRDDLADVTILEKADDVGGVWRDNTYPGAACDVPSNLYSYSFHRKTDWGRRYAEQPDILSYIHETADRYGLR' A
#
# COMPACT_ATOMS: atom_id res chain seq x y z
N TYR A 1 6.41 -9.02 -8.15
CA TYR A 1 7.43 -9.49 -7.19
C TYR A 1 7.34 -10.99 -6.96
N GLU A 2 6.33 -11.52 -6.24
CA GLU A 2 6.28 -12.97 -5.98
C GLU A 2 6.03 -13.80 -7.26
N LEU A 3 5.05 -13.42 -8.09
CA LEU A 3 4.76 -14.13 -9.35
C LEU A 3 5.85 -13.97 -10.40
N THR A 4 6.59 -12.86 -10.35
CA THR A 4 7.68 -12.54 -11.26
C THR A 4 9.04 -12.98 -10.71
N ARG A 5 9.07 -13.60 -9.52
CA ARG A 5 10.32 -14.02 -8.89
C ARG A 5 10.92 -15.15 -9.72
N ASP A 6 12.24 -15.19 -9.82
CA ASP A 6 12.98 -16.25 -10.52
C ASP A 6 12.50 -16.43 -11.99
N ASP A 7 12.05 -15.34 -12.62
CA ASP A 7 11.51 -15.28 -13.98
C ASP A 7 10.36 -16.29 -14.25
N LEU A 8 9.59 -16.61 -13.20
CA LEU A 8 8.54 -17.62 -13.27
C LEU A 8 7.35 -17.23 -14.16
N ALA A 9 7.05 -15.93 -14.28
CA ALA A 9 5.96 -15.43 -15.12
C ALA A 9 6.15 -13.97 -15.56
N ASP A 10 5.69 -13.69 -16.77
CA ASP A 10 5.37 -12.33 -17.22
C ASP A 10 3.92 -12.01 -16.83
N VAL A 11 3.71 -10.86 -16.17
CA VAL A 11 2.44 -10.52 -15.52
C VAL A 11 2.05 -9.09 -15.88
N THR A 12 0.80 -8.93 -16.34
CA THR A 12 0.15 -7.62 -16.46
C THR A 12 -0.77 -7.40 -15.27
N ILE A 13 -0.62 -6.27 -14.58
CA ILE A 13 -1.50 -5.84 -13.49
C ILE A 13 -2.54 -4.88 -14.07
N LEU A 14 -3.82 -5.14 -13.81
CA LEU A 14 -4.92 -4.27 -14.23
C LEU A 14 -5.61 -3.68 -12.99
N GLU A 15 -5.63 -2.35 -12.91
CA GLU A 15 -6.38 -1.56 -11.94
C GLU A 15 -7.36 -0.68 -12.72
N LYS A 16 -8.59 -0.55 -12.20
CA LYS A 16 -9.63 0.23 -12.86
C LYS A 16 -9.41 1.73 -12.68
N ALA A 17 -8.87 2.12 -11.53
CA ALA A 17 -8.56 3.50 -11.22
C ALA A 17 -7.24 3.96 -11.87
N ASP A 18 -6.96 5.26 -11.74
CA ASP A 18 -5.80 5.90 -12.38
C ASP A 18 -4.46 5.62 -11.69
N ASP A 19 -4.46 5.03 -10.50
CA ASP A 19 -3.26 4.71 -9.72
C ASP A 19 -3.52 3.54 -8.77
N VAL A 20 -2.50 2.92 -8.22
CA VAL A 20 -2.58 1.89 -7.17
C VAL A 20 -3.00 2.51 -5.82
N GLY A 21 -3.71 1.74 -4.99
CA GLY A 21 -4.08 2.14 -3.62
C GLY A 21 -5.38 1.52 -3.10
N GLY A 22 -6.24 1.05 -4.01
CA GLY A 22 -7.48 0.35 -3.69
C GLY A 22 -8.36 1.14 -2.72
N VAL A 23 -8.75 0.48 -1.61
CA VAL A 23 -9.54 1.08 -0.54
C VAL A 23 -8.98 2.44 -0.10
N TRP A 24 -7.66 2.56 0.05
CA TRP A 24 -7.03 3.77 0.55
C TRP A 24 -6.92 4.86 -0.50
N ARG A 25 -7.02 4.57 -1.78
CA ARG A 25 -7.14 5.60 -2.82
C ARG A 25 -8.57 6.09 -2.94
N ASP A 26 -9.54 5.18 -2.88
CA ASP A 26 -10.92 5.49 -3.22
C ASP A 26 -11.72 6.11 -2.05
N ASN A 27 -11.29 5.92 -0.80
CA ASN A 27 -12.03 6.35 0.39
C ASN A 27 -11.43 7.60 1.06
N THR A 28 -11.74 8.78 0.55
CA THR A 28 -11.23 10.07 1.07
C THR A 28 -12.22 10.82 1.97
N TYR A 29 -13.13 10.10 2.63
CA TYR A 29 -14.09 10.74 3.55
C TYR A 29 -13.39 11.23 4.83
N PRO A 30 -13.89 12.29 5.49
CA PRO A 30 -13.29 12.80 6.71
C PRO A 30 -13.19 11.73 7.80
N GLY A 31 -11.98 11.52 8.32
CA GLY A 31 -11.72 10.55 9.39
C GLY A 31 -11.55 9.10 8.93
N ALA A 32 -11.41 8.84 7.62
CA ALA A 32 -11.05 7.52 7.11
C ALA A 32 -9.72 7.04 7.73
N ALA A 33 -9.76 5.94 8.46
CA ALA A 33 -8.61 5.40 9.19
C ALA A 33 -8.70 3.87 9.32
N CYS A 34 -7.56 3.24 9.56
CA CYS A 34 -7.49 1.80 9.80
C CYS A 34 -7.82 1.46 11.27
N ASP A 35 -8.55 0.38 11.48
CA ASP A 35 -8.85 -0.18 12.80
C ASP A 35 -7.71 -1.04 13.36
N VAL A 36 -6.77 -1.47 12.51
CA VAL A 36 -5.56 -2.20 12.90
C VAL A 36 -4.48 -1.19 13.34
N PRO A 37 -3.74 -1.46 14.45
CA PRO A 37 -2.60 -0.66 14.81
C PRO A 37 -1.59 -0.52 13.66
N SER A 38 -1.13 0.70 13.36
CA SER A 38 -0.37 1.00 12.14
C SER A 38 0.90 0.15 12.00
N ASN A 39 1.57 -0.17 13.12
CA ASN A 39 2.76 -1.02 13.16
C ASN A 39 2.51 -2.48 12.75
N LEU A 40 1.24 -2.91 12.72
CA LEU A 40 0.79 -4.22 12.25
C LEU A 40 0.18 -4.14 10.84
N TYR A 41 -0.13 -2.94 10.35
CA TYR A 41 -0.72 -2.71 9.03
C TYR A 41 0.34 -2.35 7.97
N SER A 42 1.47 -3.04 8.01
CA SER A 42 2.53 -2.95 7.00
C SER A 42 2.82 -4.34 6.44
N TYR A 43 3.17 -4.43 5.15
CA TYR A 43 3.64 -5.66 4.53
C TYR A 43 4.82 -6.23 5.31
N SER A 44 4.83 -7.55 5.51
CA SER A 44 5.89 -8.25 6.25
C SER A 44 7.28 -8.03 5.66
N PHE A 45 7.37 -7.85 4.34
CA PHE A 45 8.61 -7.59 3.59
C PHE A 45 8.97 -6.10 3.50
N HIS A 46 8.06 -5.18 3.85
CA HIS A 46 8.30 -3.74 3.82
C HIS A 46 7.69 -3.07 5.05
N ARG A 47 8.27 -3.37 6.22
CA ARG A 47 7.75 -2.87 7.49
C ARG A 47 8.02 -1.38 7.67
N LYS A 48 7.00 -0.64 8.09
CA LYS A 48 7.10 0.80 8.45
C LYS A 48 7.05 0.96 9.98
N THR A 49 8.01 1.69 10.54
CA THR A 49 8.19 1.85 12.00
C THR A 49 7.95 3.27 12.50
N ASP A 50 7.85 4.24 11.59
CA ASP A 50 7.78 5.69 11.82
C ASP A 50 6.38 6.25 11.54
N TRP A 51 5.32 5.48 11.81
CA TRP A 51 3.95 5.96 11.68
C TRP A 51 3.66 7.13 12.62
N GLY A 52 3.01 8.18 12.10
CA GLY A 52 2.67 9.36 12.90
C GLY A 52 1.57 9.13 13.95
N ARG A 53 0.78 8.06 13.81
CA ARG A 53 -0.36 7.73 14.67
C ARG A 53 -0.47 6.24 14.93
N ARG A 54 -1.06 5.87 16.08
CA ARG A 54 -1.36 4.47 16.44
C ARG A 54 -2.31 3.80 15.44
N TYR A 55 -3.26 4.58 14.90
CA TYR A 55 -4.18 4.18 13.85
C TYR A 55 -3.99 5.20 12.72
N ALA A 56 -3.37 4.75 11.63
CA ALA A 56 -3.04 5.60 10.50
C ALA A 56 -4.32 6.01 9.76
N GLU A 57 -4.36 7.27 9.32
CA GLU A 57 -5.44 7.78 8.49
C GLU A 57 -5.18 7.41 7.03
N GLN A 58 -6.20 7.56 6.19
CA GLN A 58 -6.12 7.21 4.78
C GLN A 58 -4.90 7.79 4.04
N PRO A 59 -4.53 9.08 4.21
CA PRO A 59 -3.39 9.64 3.48
C PRO A 59 -2.06 8.96 3.85
N ASP A 60 -1.89 8.59 5.12
CA ASP A 60 -0.67 7.93 5.60
C ASP A 60 -0.52 6.54 4.96
N ILE A 61 -1.61 5.78 4.89
CA ILE A 61 -1.61 4.42 4.35
C ILE A 61 -1.47 4.45 2.83
N LEU A 62 -2.14 5.38 2.14
CA LEU A 62 -1.98 5.54 0.69
C LEU A 62 -0.54 5.89 0.34
N SER A 63 0.07 6.83 1.08
CA SER A 63 1.49 7.17 0.90
C SER A 63 2.41 5.97 1.11
N TYR A 64 2.15 5.13 2.12
CA TYR A 64 2.91 3.91 2.35
C TYR A 64 2.77 2.89 1.20
N ILE A 65 1.57 2.76 0.64
CA ILE A 65 1.32 1.88 -0.51
C ILE A 65 2.05 2.39 -1.75
N HIS A 66 2.01 3.70 -2.03
CA HIS A 66 2.75 4.31 -3.14
C HIS A 66 4.27 4.13 -2.99
N GLU A 67 4.81 4.43 -1.80
CA GLU A 67 6.25 4.20 -1.52
C GLU A 67 6.64 2.74 -1.76
N THR A 68 5.78 1.80 -1.34
CA THR A 68 6.00 0.38 -1.56
C THR A 68 5.97 0.04 -3.04
N ALA A 69 4.95 0.50 -3.79
CA ALA A 69 4.84 0.24 -5.21
C ALA A 69 6.04 0.78 -6.01
N ASP A 70 6.43 2.03 -5.74
CA ASP A 70 7.60 2.68 -6.36
C ASP A 70 8.89 1.89 -6.06
N ARG A 71 9.09 1.47 -4.80
CA ARG A 71 10.26 0.69 -4.37
C ARG A 71 10.42 -0.63 -5.12
N TYR A 72 9.32 -1.28 -5.48
CA TYR A 72 9.31 -2.54 -6.20
C TYR A 72 9.11 -2.38 -7.71
N GLY A 73 9.13 -1.14 -8.24
CA GLY A 73 9.00 -0.85 -9.67
C GLY A 73 7.63 -1.22 -10.25
N LEU A 74 6.57 -1.08 -9.45
CA LEU A 74 5.19 -1.44 -9.83
C LEU A 74 4.33 -0.22 -10.16
N ARG A 75 4.93 0.98 -10.19
CA ARG A 75 4.29 2.27 -10.46
C ARG A 75 5.22 3.16 -11.27
#